data_AF-A0A2V8KES6-F1
#
_entry.id   AF-A0A2V8KES6-F1
#
_cell.length_a   1.000
_cell.length_b   1.000
_cell.length_c   1.000
_cell.angle_alpha   90.00
_cell.angle_beta   90.00
_cell.angle_gamma   90.00
#
_symmetry.space_group_name_H-M   'P 1'
#
loop_
_entity.id
_entity.type
_entity.pdbx_description
1 polymer ?
#
loop_
_entity_poly.entity_id
_entity_poly.type
_entity_poly.pdbx_seq_one_letter_code
_entity_poly.pdbx_strand_id
1 'polypeptide(L)' 'TERFTKVDAKTIEYVITVEDPTMYTRPWTIVLPWRADDPNYQNPEDLYEFACHEGNYRMMEDTLSGSRVLKSKGVK' A
#
# COMPACT_ATOMS: atom_id res chain seq x y z
N THR A 1 -5.22 -2.81 -16.93
CA THR A 1 -4.22 -3.64 -17.64
C THR A 1 -2.91 -3.65 -16.88
N GLU A 2 -2.24 -4.80 -16.76
CA GLU A 2 -0.97 -4.96 -16.01
C GLU A 2 0.11 -5.61 -16.87
N ARG A 3 1.36 -5.14 -16.76
CA ARG A 3 2.52 -5.65 -17.51
C ARG A 3 3.78 -5.66 -16.66
N PHE A 4 4.44 -6.82 -16.61
CA PHE A 4 5.76 -7.00 -15.98
C PHE A 4 6.82 -7.20 -17.06
N THR A 5 7.89 -6.42 -17.02
CA THR A 5 9.02 -6.51 -17.97
C THR A 5 10.33 -6.61 -17.20
N LYS A 6 11.08 -7.69 -17.37
CA LYS A 6 12.44 -7.78 -16.83
C LYS A 6 13.35 -6.89 -17.69
N VAL A 7 13.80 -5.76 -17.13
CA VAL A 7 14.61 -4.77 -17.87
C VAL A 7 16.11 -5.00 -17.70
N ASP A 8 16.51 -5.67 -16.61
CA ASP A 8 17.89 -6.14 -16.38
C ASP A 8 17.92 -7.36 -15.45
N ALA A 9 19.10 -7.80 -15.01
CA ALA A 9 19.27 -8.97 -14.16
C ALA A 9 18.53 -8.87 -12.79
N LYS A 10 18.38 -7.66 -12.25
CA LYS A 10 17.86 -7.37 -10.91
C LYS A 10 16.58 -6.50 -10.91
N THR A 11 16.17 -5.95 -12.04
CA THR A 11 15.05 -5.02 -12.11
C THR A 11 13.90 -5.54 -12.98
N ILE A 12 12.69 -5.46 -12.46
CA ILE A 12 11.43 -5.64 -13.17
C ILE A 12 10.73 -4.29 -13.24
N GLU A 13 10.38 -3.84 -14.43
CA GLU A 13 9.45 -2.73 -14.62
C GLU A 13 8.03 -3.28 -14.58
N TYR A 14 7.27 -2.86 -13.56
CA TYR A 14 5.85 -3.17 -13.41
C TYR A 14 5.01 -1.96 -13.81
N VAL A 15 4.19 -2.12 -14.85
CA VAL A 15 3.32 -1.07 -15.38
C VAL A 15 1.86 -1.46 -15.20
N ILE A 16 1.08 -0.56 -14.60
CA ILE A 16 -0.36 -0.72 -14.39
C ILE A 16 -1.07 0.45 -15.07
N THR A 17 -2.05 0.17 -15.92
CA THR A 17 -2.98 1.17 -16.42
C THR A 17 -4.36 0.93 -15.81
N VAL A 18 -4.86 1.95 -15.11
CA VAL A 18 -6.17 1.97 -14.46
C VAL A 18 -7.18 2.56 -15.43
N GLU A 19 -8.20 1.77 -15.78
CA GLU A 19 -9.23 2.08 -16.75
C GLU A 19 -10.61 1.98 -16.09
N ASP A 20 -10.93 2.94 -15.22
CA ASP A 20 -12.23 3.01 -14.52
C ASP A 20 -12.90 4.36 -14.77
N PRO A 21 -13.88 4.43 -15.70
CA PRO A 21 -14.61 5.66 -16.01
C PRO A 21 -15.64 6.06 -14.94
N THR A 22 -15.95 5.18 -13.98
CA THR A 22 -16.86 5.50 -12.87
C THR A 22 -16.14 6.24 -11.74
N MET A 23 -14.85 5.95 -11.55
CA MET A 23 -14.01 6.62 -10.55
C MET A 23 -13.17 7.77 -11.12
N TYR A 24 -12.72 7.69 -12.38
CA TYR A 24 -11.76 8.63 -12.96
C TYR A 24 -12.23 9.21 -14.29
N THR A 25 -11.82 10.46 -14.57
CA THR A 25 -12.19 11.17 -15.81
C THR A 25 -11.41 10.72 -17.04
N ARG A 26 -10.30 10.01 -16.86
CA ARG A 26 -9.48 9.42 -17.92
C ARG A 26 -8.61 8.28 -17.37
N PRO A 27 -8.20 7.32 -18.22
CA PRO A 27 -7.20 6.34 -17.84
C PRO A 27 -5.89 6.98 -17.39
N TRP A 28 -5.21 6.32 -16.46
CA TRP A 28 -3.91 6.75 -15.97
C TRP A 28 -3.02 5.54 -15.67
N THR A 29 -1.71 5.76 -15.63
CA THR A 29 -0.70 4.69 -15.58
C THR A 29 0.25 4.89 -14.41
N ILE A 30 0.55 3.80 -13.71
CA ILE A 30 1.58 3.67 -12.68
C ILE A 30 2.75 2.90 -13.28
N VAL A 31 3.98 3.34 -12.98
CA VAL A 31 5.20 2.61 -13.29
C VAL A 31 5.99 2.41 -12.00
N LEU A 32 6.26 1.14 -11.65
CA LEU A 32 6.97 0.74 -10.46
C LEU A 32 8.23 -0.05 -10.87
N PRO A 33 9.44 0.48 -10.61
CA PRO A 33 10.68 -0.27 -10.80
C PRO A 33 10.92 -1.16 -9.57
N TRP A 34 10.65 -2.45 -9.69
CA TRP A 34 10.96 -3.43 -8.64
C TRP A 34 12.39 -3.89 -8.78
N ARG A 35 13.22 -3.55 -7.79
CA ARG A 35 14.63 -3.93 -7.76
C ARG A 35 14.86 -4.98 -6.69
N ALA A 36 15.52 -6.07 -7.06
CA ALA A 36 15.87 -7.15 -6.14
C ALA A 36 16.86 -6.72 -5.03
N ASP A 37 17.51 -5.55 -5.16
CA ASP A 37 18.42 -4.99 -4.17
C ASP A 37 17.82 -3.81 -3.38
N ASP A 38 16.52 -3.56 -3.51
CA ASP A 38 15.85 -2.49 -2.76
C ASP A 38 15.69 -2.88 -1.28
N PRO A 39 16.23 -2.09 -0.33
CA PRO A 39 16.15 -2.40 1.10
C PRO A 39 14.72 -2.41 1.66
N ASN A 40 13.73 -1.87 0.94
CA ASN A 40 12.32 -1.90 1.34
C ASN A 40 11.59 -3.18 0.89
N TYR A 41 12.20 -3.97 0.00
CA TYR A 41 11.60 -5.16 -0.60
C TYR A 41 12.49 -6.39 -0.37
N GLN A 42 12.78 -6.70 0.89
CA GLN A 42 13.73 -7.75 1.27
C GLN A 42 13.07 -9.12 1.43
N ASN A 43 11.76 -9.15 1.67
CA ASN A 43 11.00 -10.37 1.87
C ASN A 43 9.84 -10.48 0.85
N PRO A 44 9.38 -11.71 0.53
CA PRO A 44 8.26 -11.90 -0.40
C PRO A 44 7.00 -11.13 -0.01
N GLU A 45 6.73 -10.99 1.29
CA GLU A 45 5.62 -10.20 1.84
C GLU A 45 5.67 -8.72 1.48
N ASP A 46 6.86 -8.15 1.27
CA ASP A 46 7.04 -6.73 0.96
C ASP A 46 6.59 -6.40 -0.48
N LEU A 47 6.52 -7.41 -1.36
CA LEU A 47 6.08 -7.25 -2.76
C LEU A 47 4.54 -7.21 -2.89
N TYR A 48 3.82 -7.62 -1.85
CA TYR A 48 2.37 -7.52 -1.84
C TYR A 48 1.96 -6.11 -1.40
N GLU A 49 0.95 -5.55 -2.06
CA GLU A 49 0.34 -4.31 -1.62
C GLU A 49 -0.14 -4.48 -0.18
N PHE A 50 0.50 -3.77 0.74
CA PHE A 50 -0.03 -3.59 2.07
C PHE A 50 -1.21 -2.64 1.94
N ALA A 51 -2.42 -3.17 1.70
CA ALA A 51 -3.67 -2.43 1.66
C ALA A 51 -3.93 -1.81 3.06
N CYS A 52 -3.21 -0.73 3.35
CA CYS A 52 -2.86 -0.29 4.71
C CYS A 52 -4.03 0.29 5.51
N HIS A 53 -5.26 0.30 4.99
CA HIS A 53 -6.40 0.87 5.71
C HIS A 53 -7.73 0.13 5.54
N GLU A 54 -7.82 -0.86 4.65
CA GLU A 54 -9.05 -1.62 4.45
C GLU A 54 -8.99 -2.91 5.30
N GLY A 55 -9.26 -2.78 6.60
CA GLY A 55 -9.24 -3.93 7.52
C GLY A 55 -8.76 -3.65 8.95
N ASN A 56 -8.14 -2.50 9.20
CA ASN A 56 -7.59 -2.12 10.51
C ASN A 56 -8.64 -1.69 11.56
N TYR A 57 -9.85 -2.24 11.50
CA TYR A 57 -10.96 -1.91 12.40
C TYR A 57 -10.56 -2.07 13.87
N ARG A 58 -9.83 -3.15 14.20
CA ARG A 58 -9.36 -3.42 15.57
C ARG A 58 -8.37 -2.38 16.08
N MET A 59 -7.41 -1.98 15.25
CA MET A 59 -6.46 -0.93 15.62
C MET A 59 -7.16 0.41 15.87
N MET A 60 -8.16 0.77 15.04
CA MET A 60 -8.95 1.98 15.25
C MET A 60 -9.81 1.89 16.52
N GLU A 61 -10.51 0.77 16.74
CA GLU A 61 -11.32 0.51 17.94
C GLU A 61 -10.49 0.64 19.22
N ASP A 62 -9.32 0.00 19.25
CA ASP A 62 -8.42 -0.01 20.41
C ASP A 62 -7.83 1.38 20.66
N THR A 63 -7.45 2.11 19.59
CA THR A 63 -6.93 3.48 19.71
C THR A 63 -8.00 4.42 20.27
N LEU A 64 -9.23 4.34 19.76
CA LEU A 64 -10.35 5.17 20.25
C LEU A 64 -10.74 4.81 21.69
N SER A 65 -10.75 3.52 22.02
CA SER A 65 -11.07 3.03 23.37
C SER A 65 -9.99 3.44 24.38
N GLY A 66 -8.72 3.29 24.03
CA GLY A 66 -7.59 3.76 24.82
C GLY A 66 -7.64 5.27 25.07
N SER A 67 -7.92 6.06 24.03
CA SER A 67 -8.07 7.52 24.15
C SER A 67 -9.19 7.91 25.13
N ARG A 68 -10.33 7.21 25.12
CA ARG A 68 -11.43 7.44 26.06
C ARG A 68 -11.03 7.15 27.51
N VAL A 69 -10.28 6.07 27.75
CA VAL A 69 -9.76 5.72 29.07
C VAL A 69 -8.74 6.75 29.57
N LEU A 70 -7.88 7.27 28.69
CA LEU A 70 -6.94 8.32 29.05
C LEU A 70 -7.66 9.62 29.42
N LYS A 71 -8.67 10.02 28.63
CA LYS A 71 -9.52 11.18 28.92
C LYS A 71 -10.27 11.04 30.25
N SER A 72 -10.84 9.87 30.56
CA SER A 72 -11.56 9.67 31.82
C SER A 72 -10.64 9.73 33.05
N LYS A 73 -9.36 9.39 32.88
CA LYS A 73 -8.31 9.54 33.89
C LYS A 73 -7.71 10.96 33.96
N GLY A 74 -8.22 11.91 33.16
CA GLY A 74 -7.72 13.28 33.13
C GLY A 74 -6.33 13.44 32.52
N VAL A 75 -5.83 12.42 31.81
CA VAL A 75 -4.56 12.49 31.08
C VAL A 75 -4.83 13.28 29.79
N LYS A 76 -4.11 14.39 29.60
CA LYS A 76 -4.13 15.18 28.37
C LYS A 76 -3.28 14.54 27.29
#